data_AF-A0A2S8DAG6-F1
#
_entry.id   AF-A0A2S8DAG6-F1
#
_cell.length_a   1.000
_cell.length_b   1.000
_cell.length_c   1.000
_cell.angle_alpha   90.00
_cell.angle_beta   90.00
_cell.angle_gamma   90.00
#
_symmetry.space_group_name_H-M   'P 1'
#
loop_
_entity.id
_entity.type
_entity.pdbx_description
1 polymer ?
#
loop_
_entity_poly.entity_id
_entity_poly.type
_entity_poly.pdbx_seq_one_letter_code
_entity_poly.pdbx_strand_id
1 'polypeptide(L)'
;MNQKYLIRIAELECQLRQKDQQLSLVEETEAFLRSALARAEEKIEEDEREIEHLRAQIEKLRRMLFGTRSEKLRREVEQAEALLKQREQDSDRYSGREDDPQVPRQLRQSRHRRPLPEHLPR
;
A
#
# COMPACT_ATOMS: atom_id res chain seq x y z
N MET A 1 -36.69 -44.11 -20.02
CA MET A 1 -36.17 -42.78 -19.64
C MET A 1 -36.85 -41.73 -20.52
N ASN A 2 -37.51 -40.73 -19.94
CA ASN A 2 -38.26 -39.72 -20.68
C ASN A 2 -37.29 -38.66 -21.27
N GLN A 3 -37.42 -38.37 -22.57
CA GLN A 3 -36.53 -37.50 -23.35
C GLN A 3 -36.34 -36.11 -22.74
N LYS A 4 -37.33 -35.62 -22.00
CA LYS A 4 -37.24 -34.35 -21.24
C LYS A 4 -36.12 -34.35 -20.19
N TYR A 5 -35.87 -35.48 -19.52
CA TYR A 5 -34.81 -35.56 -18.52
C TYR A 5 -33.41 -35.56 -19.16
N LEU A 6 -33.26 -36.20 -20.32
CA LEU A 6 -31.98 -36.23 -21.03
C LEU A 6 -31.56 -34.84 -21.52
N ILE A 7 -32.51 -34.06 -22.04
CA ILE A 7 -32.27 -32.66 -22.44
C ILE A 7 -31.88 -31.83 -21.22
N ARG A 8 -32.60 -31.99 -20.10
CA ARG A 8 -32.29 -31.25 -18.86
C ARG A 8 -30.90 -31.57 -18.30
N ILE A 9 -30.47 -32.83 -18.37
CA ILE A 9 -29.11 -33.22 -17.95
C ILE A 9 -28.06 -32.54 -18.84
N ALA A 10 -28.23 -32.58 -20.17
CA ALA A 10 -27.31 -31.94 -21.11
C ALA A 10 -27.22 -30.41 -20.90
N GLU A 11 -28.34 -29.76 -20.59
CA GLU A 11 -28.36 -28.32 -20.22
C GLU A 11 -27.55 -28.05 -18.95
N LEU A 12 -27.75 -28.86 -17.90
CA LEU A 12 -27.03 -28.71 -16.63
C LEU A 12 -25.54 -28.97 -16.79
N GLU A 13 -25.15 -29.96 -17.59
CA GLU A 13 -23.74 -30.22 -17.92
C GLU A 13 -23.10 -29.04 -18.66
N CYS A 14 -23.82 -28.41 -19.60
CA CYS A 14 -23.35 -27.22 -20.28
C CYS A 14 -23.15 -26.04 -19.30
N GLN A 15 -24.11 -25.85 -18.38
CA GLN A 15 -24.01 -24.83 -17.33
C GLN A 15 -22.83 -25.07 -16.38
N LEU A 16 -22.59 -26.33 -15.99
CA LEU A 16 -21.42 -26.71 -15.17
C LEU A 16 -20.12 -26.37 -15.89
N ARG A 17 -19.97 -26.77 -17.16
CA ARG A 17 -18.79 -26.44 -17.96
C ARG A 17 -18.58 -24.93 -18.08
N GLN A 18 -19.66 -24.16 -18.26
CA GLN A 18 -19.58 -22.71 -18.29
C GLN A 18 -19.10 -22.14 -16.95
N LYS A 19 -19.59 -22.68 -15.83
CA LYS A 19 -19.16 -22.27 -14.49
C LYS A 19 -17.71 -22.62 -14.21
N ASP A 20 -17.25 -23.79 -14.63
CA ASP A 20 -15.85 -24.21 -14.50
C ASP A 20 -14.92 -23.27 -15.30
N GLN A 21 -15.31 -22.87 -16.51
CA GLN A 21 -14.59 -21.87 -17.29
C GLN A 21 -14.55 -20.50 -16.60
N GLN A 22 -15.67 -20.08 -15.99
CA GLN A 22 -15.72 -18.83 -15.21
C GLN A 22 -14.81 -18.89 -13.99
N LEU A 23 -14.78 -20.02 -13.28
CA LEU A 23 -13.91 -20.22 -12.12
C LEU A 23 -12.44 -20.15 -12.50
N SER A 24 -12.04 -20.83 -13.58
CA SER A 24 -10.66 -20.77 -14.11
C SER A 24 -10.22 -19.33 -14.40
N LEU A 25 -11.08 -18.54 -15.04
CA LEU A 25 -10.77 -17.13 -15.33
C LEU A 25 -10.63 -16.30 -14.05
N VAL A 26 -11.49 -16.54 -13.06
CA VAL A 26 -11.41 -15.85 -11.77
C VAL A 26 -10.12 -16.23 -11.03
N GLU A 27 -9.73 -17.50 -11.02
CA GLU A 27 -8.47 -17.96 -10.41
C GLU A 27 -7.24 -17.31 -11.06
N GLU A 28 -7.21 -17.21 -12.39
CA GLU A 28 -6.15 -16.54 -13.13
C GLU A 28 -6.04 -15.05 -12.76
N THR A 29 -7.19 -14.36 -12.73
CA THR A 29 -7.23 -12.94 -12.35
C THR A 29 -6.87 -12.73 -10.89
N GLU A 30 -7.28 -13.62 -9.99
CA GLU A 30 -6.91 -13.56 -8.58
C GLU A 30 -5.41 -13.79 -8.39
N ALA A 31 -4.83 -14.78 -9.07
CA ALA A 31 -3.39 -15.03 -9.02
C ALA A 31 -2.60 -13.81 -9.53
N PHE A 32 -3.06 -13.19 -10.61
CA PHE A 32 -2.47 -11.95 -11.13
C PHE A 32 -2.55 -10.82 -10.10
N LEU A 33 -3.72 -10.57 -9.50
CA LEU A 33 -3.90 -9.52 -8.50
C LEU A 33 -3.08 -9.77 -7.23
N ARG A 34 -3.02 -11.02 -6.75
CA ARG A 34 -2.17 -11.41 -5.61
C ARG A 34 -0.69 -11.12 -5.90
N SER A 35 -0.22 -11.42 -7.11
CA SER A 35 1.16 -11.10 -7.51
C SER A 35 1.44 -9.59 -7.60
N ALA A 36 0.46 -8.80 -8.07
CA ALA A 36 0.57 -7.36 -8.15
C ALA A 36 0.57 -6.71 -6.76
N LEU A 37 -0.26 -7.22 -5.84
CA LEU A 37 -0.31 -6.80 -4.45
C LEU A 37 1.02 -7.09 -3.73
N ALA A 38 1.56 -8.30 -3.86
CA ALA A 38 2.84 -8.65 -3.24
C ALA A 38 3.99 -7.73 -3.69
N ARG A 39 4.05 -7.38 -4.98
CA ARG A 39 5.04 -6.41 -5.51
C ARG A 39 4.83 -4.99 -4.96
N ALA A 40 3.58 -4.59 -4.73
CA ALA A 40 3.29 -3.29 -4.15
C ALA A 40 3.66 -3.25 -2.65
N GLU A 41 3.42 -4.33 -1.93
CA GLU A 41 3.81 -4.50 -0.52
C GLU A 41 5.33 -4.45 -0.36
N GLU A 42 6.09 -5.17 -1.20
CA GLU A 42 7.56 -5.14 -1.19
C GLU A 42 8.11 -3.72 -1.37
N LYS A 43 7.57 -2.95 -2.33
CA LYS A 43 7.95 -1.54 -2.52
C LYS A 43 7.66 -0.67 -1.30
N ILE A 44 6.53 -0.89 -0.64
CA ILE A 44 6.19 -0.16 0.59
C ILE A 44 7.17 -0.49 1.70
N GLU A 45 7.54 -1.77 1.87
CA GLU A 45 8.55 -2.17 2.85
C GLU A 45 9.93 -1.56 2.57
N GLU A 46 10.35 -1.50 1.30
CA GLU A 46 11.60 -0.85 0.90
C GLU A 46 11.60 0.64 1.25
N ASP A 47 10.52 1.36 0.91
CA ASP A 47 10.34 2.77 1.25
C ASP A 47 10.35 2.98 2.78
N GLU A 48 9.69 2.10 3.55
CA GLU A 48 9.67 2.17 5.01
C GLU A 48 11.07 1.98 5.61
N ARG A 49 11.87 1.04 5.10
CA ARG A 49 13.27 0.84 5.50
C ARG A 49 14.13 2.06 5.16
N GLU A 50 13.93 2.68 4.00
CA GLU A 50 14.66 3.89 3.60
C GLU A 50 14.30 5.09 4.49
N ILE A 51 13.02 5.25 4.85
CA ILE A 51 12.54 6.26 5.81
C ILE A 51 13.19 6.07 7.18
N GLU A 52 13.26 4.84 7.69
CA GLU A 52 13.92 4.53 8.96
C GLU A 52 15.43 4.84 8.91
N HIS A 53 16.09 4.49 7.81
CA HIS A 53 17.50 4.79 7.60
C HIS A 53 17.78 6.30 7.63
N LEU A 54 16.99 7.09 6.90
CA LEU A 54 17.11 8.55 6.88
C LEU A 54 16.84 9.16 8.26
N ARG A 55 15.85 8.66 9.00
CA ARG A 55 15.58 9.10 10.38
C ARG A 55 16.76 8.84 11.31
N ALA A 56 17.37 7.65 11.23
CA ALA A 56 18.55 7.31 12.03
C ALA A 56 19.75 8.19 11.66
N GLN A 57 19.93 8.51 10.37
CA GLN A 57 20.97 9.46 9.92
C GLN A 57 20.73 10.87 10.49
N ILE A 58 19.50 11.39 10.41
CA ILE A 58 19.13 12.69 10.96
C ILE A 58 19.40 12.72 12.47
N GLU A 59 18.99 11.68 13.19
CA GLU A 59 19.23 11.62 14.63
C GLU A 59 20.72 11.58 14.98
N LYS A 60 21.52 10.84 14.22
CA LYS A 60 22.98 10.81 14.35
C LYS A 60 23.60 12.19 14.12
N LEU A 61 23.20 12.87 13.05
CA LEU A 61 23.68 14.22 12.75
C LEU A 61 23.25 15.21 13.85
N ARG A 62 22.02 15.12 14.34
CA ARG A 62 21.51 15.93 15.46
C ARG A 62 22.33 15.71 16.74
N ARG A 63 22.71 14.47 17.06
CA ARG A 63 23.58 14.14 18.21
C ARG A 63 25.02 14.67 18.04
N MET A 64 25.47 14.90 16.81
CA MET A 64 26.79 15.45 16.49
C MET A 64 26.81 17.00 16.48
N LEU A 65 25.66 17.66 16.62
CA LEU A 65 25.59 19.11 16.70
C LEU A 65 26.12 19.64 18.04
N PHE A 66 27.39 20.05 18.07
CA PHE A 66 27.97 20.81 19.19
C PHE A 66 28.60 22.12 18.71
N GLY A 67 28.15 23.25 19.28
CA GLY A 67 28.77 24.57 19.13
C GLY A 67 28.53 25.30 17.80
N THR A 68 29.08 26.52 17.69
CA THR A 68 28.93 27.42 16.54
C THR A 68 29.61 26.93 15.25
N ARG A 69 30.55 25.97 15.34
CA ARG A 69 31.16 25.31 14.18
C ARG A 69 30.27 24.25 13.52
N SER A 70 29.13 23.90 14.13
CA SER A 70 28.21 22.88 13.59
C SER A 70 27.26 23.42 12.52
N GLU A 71 27.45 24.65 12.02
CA GLU A 71 26.55 25.29 11.05
C GLU A 71 26.42 24.48 9.74
N LYS A 72 27.51 23.83 9.29
CA LYS A 72 27.47 22.92 8.14
C LYS A 72 26.61 21.67 8.41
N LEU A 73 26.78 21.05 9.59
CA LEU A 73 25.93 19.93 10.00
C LEU A 73 24.46 20.34 10.12
N ARG A 74 24.15 21.57 10.53
CA ARG A 74 22.75 22.06 10.56
C ARG A 74 22.12 22.09 9.17
N ARG A 75 22.87 22.58 8.17
CA ARG A 75 22.41 22.58 6.77
C ARG A 75 22.25 21.16 6.23
N GLU A 76 23.14 20.23 6.59
CA GLU A 76 23.02 18.81 6.23
C GLU A 76 21.79 18.14 6.88
N VAL A 77 21.51 18.46 8.15
CA VAL A 77 20.30 17.99 8.85
C VAL A 77 19.03 18.53 8.16
N GLU A 78 19.00 19.82 7.84
CA GLU A 78 17.85 20.44 7.18
C GLU A 78 17.61 19.86 5.76
N GLN A 79 18.68 19.57 5.02
CA GLN A 79 18.60 18.89 3.73
C GLN A 79 18.09 17.45 3.87
N ALA A 80 18.61 16.70 4.84
CA ALA A 80 18.15 15.33 5.11
C ALA A 80 16.69 15.29 5.57
N GLU A 81 16.24 16.25 6.38
CA GLU A 81 14.85 16.41 6.80
C GLU A 81 13.93 16.78 5.61
N ALA A 82 14.39 17.61 4.68
CA ALA A 82 13.65 17.92 3.46
C ALA A 82 13.49 16.69 2.56
N LEU A 83 14.55 15.89 2.39
CA LEU A 83 14.50 14.64 1.63
C LEU A 83 13.58 13.61 2.28
N LEU A 84 13.63 13.47 3.62
CA LEU A 84 12.72 12.62 4.37
C LEU A 84 11.26 13.03 4.13
N LYS A 85 10.96 14.33 4.22
CA LYS A 85 9.62 14.86 4.00
C LYS A 85 9.13 14.63 2.57
N GLN A 86 10.00 14.77 1.58
CA GLN A 86 9.65 14.49 0.18
C GLN A 86 9.34 12.99 -0.02
N ARG A 87 10.18 12.09 0.50
CA ARG A 87 9.93 10.65 0.41
C ARG A 87 8.67 10.22 1.15
N GLU A 88 8.39 10.81 2.31
CA GLU A 88 7.13 10.58 3.03
C GLU A 88 5.92 11.05 2.20
N GLN A 89 6.00 12.21 1.54
CA GLN A 89 4.95 12.71 0.64
C GLN A 89 4.74 11.83 -0.60
N ASP A 90 5.82 11.40 -1.25
CA ASP A 90 5.75 10.50 -2.40
C ASP A 90 5.13 9.16 -2.00
N SER A 91 5.56 8.60 -0.86
CA SER A 91 4.98 7.38 -0.30
C SER A 91 3.50 7.58 0.05
N ASP A 92 3.13 8.71 0.65
CA ASP A 92 1.76 9.02 1.01
C ASP A 92 0.85 9.17 -0.24
N ARG A 93 1.36 9.73 -1.33
CA ARG A 93 0.69 9.82 -2.65
C ARG A 93 0.39 8.45 -3.25
N TYR A 94 1.38 7.56 -3.29
CA TYR A 94 1.16 6.18 -3.76
C TYR A 94 0.24 5.38 -2.83
N SER A 95 0.25 5.72 -1.54
CA SER A 95 -0.55 5.04 -0.52
C SER A 95 -1.99 5.59 -0.39
N GLY A 96 -2.32 6.68 -1.10
CA GLY A 96 -3.62 7.36 -0.99
C GLY A 96 -3.89 7.94 0.40
N ARG A 97 -2.86 8.55 1.02
CA ARG A 97 -2.86 9.20 2.34
C ARG A 97 -2.64 10.73 2.24
N GLU A 98 -2.84 11.32 1.07
CA GLU A 98 -2.61 12.76 0.84
C GLU A 98 -3.49 13.65 1.75
N ASP A 99 -4.69 13.18 2.10
CA ASP A 99 -5.66 13.89 2.93
C ASP A 99 -5.53 13.61 4.44
N ASP A 100 -4.61 12.72 4.86
CA ASP A 100 -4.41 12.45 6.29
C ASP A 100 -3.89 13.71 7.00
N PRO A 101 -4.33 13.97 8.24
CA PRO A 101 -3.81 15.10 9.01
C PRO A 101 -2.28 15.01 9.11
N GLN A 102 -1.62 16.18 9.12
CA GLN A 102 -0.16 16.31 9.09
C GLN A 102 0.48 15.92 10.43
N VAL A 103 0.31 14.65 10.82
CA VAL A 103 0.79 14.03 12.05
C VAL A 103 1.98 13.13 11.71
N PRO A 104 3.02 13.02 12.57
CA PRO A 104 4.10 12.06 12.40
C PRO A 104 3.55 10.65 12.11
N ARG A 105 4.12 9.97 11.10
CA ARG A 105 3.61 8.69 10.57
C ARG A 105 3.40 7.62 11.66
N GLN A 106 4.24 7.64 12.70
CA GLN A 106 4.20 6.73 13.86
C GLN A 106 2.95 6.91 14.74
N LEU A 107 2.35 8.10 14.71
CA LEU A 107 1.16 8.46 15.48
C LEU A 107 -0.11 8.36 14.62
N ARG A 108 0.02 8.07 13.31
CA ARG A 108 -1.13 7.83 12.44
C ARG A 108 -1.68 6.44 12.72
N GLN A 109 -3.01 6.33 12.76
CA GLN A 109 -3.66 5.04 12.96
C GLN A 109 -3.37 4.09 11.78
N SER A 110 -3.14 2.82 12.08
CA SER A 110 -2.90 1.78 11.06
C SER A 110 -4.09 1.65 10.08
N ARG A 111 -3.77 1.31 8.83
CA ARG A 111 -4.58 1.39 7.60
C ARG A 111 -5.91 0.64 7.56
N HIS A 112 -6.33 -0.12 8.58
CA HIS A 112 -7.53 -0.95 8.44
C HIS A 112 -8.86 -0.19 8.54
N ARG A 113 -8.84 1.10 8.88
CA ARG A 113 -10.07 1.88 9.05
C ARG A 113 -9.90 3.28 8.47
N ARG A 114 -10.12 3.42 7.16
CA ARG A 114 -10.61 4.71 6.66
C ARG A 114 -11.98 4.95 7.31
N PRO A 115 -12.23 6.10 7.94
CA PRO A 115 -13.59 6.46 8.32
C PRO A 115 -14.46 6.49 7.05
N LEU A 116 -15.74 6.10 7.20
CA LEU A 116 -16.68 6.13 6.09
C LEU A 116 -16.71 7.55 5.50
N PRO A 117 -16.60 7.70 4.16
CA PRO A 117 -16.67 9.00 3.51
C PRO A 117 -17.91 9.82 3.93
N GLU A 118 -17.75 11.14 4.11
CA GLU A 118 -18.81 12.04 4.63
C GLU A 118 -20.09 12.09 3.79
N HIS A 119 -20.00 11.70 2.51
CA HIS A 119 -21.12 11.66 1.58
C HIS A 119 -21.92 10.35 1.64
N LEU A 120 -21.51 9.37 2.44
CA LEU A 120 -22.26 8.14 2.65
C LEU A 120 -23.12 8.27 3.92
N PRO A 121 -24.41 7.90 3.85
CA PRO A 121 -25.28 7.92 5.03
C PRO A 121 -24.75 6.94 6.10
N ARG A 122 -24.85 7.35 7.36
CA ARG A 122 -24.46 6.57 8.55
C ARG A 122 -25.58 5.64 9.00
#